data_AF-A0A158EUM5-F1
#
_entry.id   AF-A0A158EUM5-F1
#
_cell.length_a   1.000
_cell.length_b   1.000
_cell.length_c   1.000
_cell.angle_alpha   90.00
_cell.angle_beta   90.00
_cell.angle_gamma   90.00
#
_symmetry.space_group_name_H-M   'P 1'
#
loop_
_entity.id
_entity.type
_entity.pdbx_description
1 polymer ?
#
loop_
_entity_poly.entity_id
_entity_poly.type
_entity_poly.pdbx_seq_one_letter_code
_entity_poly.pdbx_strand_id
1 'polypeptide(L)' 'MNTTTTTIFELAFTIERARAQQPVGSPCTNVCRLDQTTGLCEGCFRDRAEIKAWKTMDDAGKLALFPALIERKGKRRLG' A
#
# COMPACT_ATOMS: atom_id res chain seq x y z
N MET A 1 17.88 -2.74 23.02
CA MET A 1 16.97 -3.51 22.15
C MET A 1 16.82 -2.72 20.86
N ASN A 2 17.52 -3.15 19.79
CA ASN A 2 17.69 -2.37 18.55
C ASN A 2 16.39 -2.33 17.73
N THR A 3 15.82 -1.14 17.58
CA THR A 3 14.62 -0.80 16.81
C THR A 3 14.89 -0.54 15.32
N THR A 4 15.97 -1.08 14.75
CA THR A 4 16.46 -0.68 13.41
C THR A 4 15.84 -1.46 12.22
N THR A 5 14.89 -2.37 12.43
CA THR A 5 14.35 -3.24 11.36
C THR A 5 12.89 -2.96 10.99
N THR A 6 12.17 -2.10 11.71
CA THR A 6 10.69 -2.06 11.63
C THR A 6 10.13 -1.32 10.40
N THR A 7 10.86 -0.42 9.73
CA THR A 7 10.23 0.53 8.78
C THR A 7 10.24 0.10 7.30
N ILE A 8 11.13 -0.81 6.88
CA ILE A 8 11.16 -1.32 5.50
C ILE A 8 9.99 -2.30 5.26
N PHE A 9 9.58 -3.03 6.29
CA PHE A 9 8.62 -4.13 6.20
C PHE A 9 7.14 -3.75 6.29
N GLU A 10 6.74 -2.57 6.76
CA GLU A 10 5.31 -2.29 7.02
C GLU A 10 4.38 -2.49 5.81
N LEU A 11 4.67 -1.84 4.67
CA LEU A 11 3.82 -1.99 3.47
C LEU A 11 3.90 -3.38 2.84
N ALA A 12 5.11 -3.94 2.70
CA ALA A 12 5.31 -5.24 2.08
C ALA A 12 4.64 -6.35 2.91
N PHE A 13 4.85 -6.34 4.23
CA PHE A 13 4.18 -7.24 5.15
C PHE A 13 2.66 -7.08 5.13
N THR A 14 2.15 -5.85 5.08
CA THR A 14 0.71 -5.60 4.99
C THR A 14 0.13 -6.13 3.67
N ILE A 15 0.85 -5.99 2.56
CA ILE A 15 0.48 -6.58 1.26
C ILE A 15 0.44 -8.11 1.34
N GLU A 16 1.44 -8.75 1.93
CA GLU A 16 1.42 -10.22 2.06
C GLU A 16 0.25 -10.71 2.92
N ARG A 17 -0.05 -10.03 4.02
CA ARG A 17 -1.24 -10.31 4.83
C ARG A 17 -2.54 -10.13 4.03
N ALA A 18 -2.62 -9.08 3.21
CA ALA A 18 -3.75 -8.81 2.35
C ALA A 18 -3.95 -9.88 1.26
N ARG A 19 -2.87 -10.37 0.65
CA ARG A 19 -2.89 -11.48 -0.33
C ARG A 19 -3.46 -12.77 0.25
N ALA A 20 -3.21 -13.04 1.53
CA ALA A 20 -3.64 -14.26 2.21
C ALA A 20 -5.14 -14.28 2.59
N GLN A 21 -5.87 -13.18 2.41
CA GLN A 21 -7.30 -13.08 2.73
C GLN A 21 -8.18 -13.46 1.54
N GLN A 22 -9.38 -13.96 1.82
CA GLN A 22 -10.43 -14.29 0.85
C GLN A 22 -11.74 -13.62 1.29
N PRO A 23 -12.26 -12.60 0.55
CA PRO A 23 -11.65 -11.97 -0.63
C PRO A 23 -10.35 -11.23 -0.29
N VAL A 24 -9.55 -10.89 -1.30
CA VAL A 24 -8.25 -10.20 -1.13
C VAL A 24 -8.40 -8.94 -0.29
N GLY A 25 -7.57 -8.86 0.75
CA GLY A 25 -7.57 -7.84 1.79
C GLY A 25 -7.01 -6.49 1.37
N SER A 26 -7.30 -5.44 2.15
CA SER A 26 -6.77 -4.09 1.88
C SER A 26 -5.32 -3.94 2.37
N PRO A 27 -4.41 -3.36 1.56
CA PRO A 27 -3.04 -3.09 1.96
C PRO A 27 -2.92 -1.78 2.79
N CYS A 28 -3.94 -1.46 3.59
CA CYS A 28 -4.00 -0.21 4.35
C CYS A 28 -3.17 -0.34 5.63
N THR A 29 -2.30 0.64 5.90
CA THR A 29 -1.48 0.70 7.13
C THR A 29 -2.09 1.60 8.21
N ASN A 30 -3.36 1.95 8.09
CA ASN A 30 -4.09 2.93 8.93
C ASN A 30 -3.53 4.37 8.91
N VAL A 31 -2.58 4.66 8.03
CA VAL A 31 -2.23 6.04 7.67
C VAL A 31 -3.15 6.48 6.53
N CYS A 32 -3.93 7.54 6.76
CA CYS A 32 -4.81 8.13 5.75
C CYS A 32 -4.46 9.62 5.55
N ARG A 33 -3.29 9.86 4.97
CA ARG A 33 -2.83 11.19 4.56
C ARG A 33 -2.33 11.08 3.14
N LEU A 34 -2.87 11.90 2.24
CA LEU A 34 -2.36 12.02 0.88
C LEU A 34 -1.25 13.07 0.88
N ASP A 35 -0.11 12.71 0.34
CA ASP A 35 0.97 13.64 0.03
C ASP A 35 0.47 14.62 -1.05
N GLN A 36 0.60 15.92 -0.78
CA GLN A 36 0.02 16.97 -1.65
C GLN A 36 0.74 17.10 -2.99
N THR A 37 2.00 16.66 -3.07
CA THR A 37 2.84 16.77 -4.26
C THR A 37 2.58 15.61 -5.22
N THR A 38 2.52 14.38 -4.69
CA THR A 38 2.40 13.14 -5.45
C THR A 38 0.95 12.65 -5.59
N GLY A 39 0.06 13.09 -4.71
CA GLY A 39 -1.32 12.60 -4.63
C GLY A 39 -1.45 11.17 -4.10
N LEU A 40 -0.37 10.59 -3.55
CA LEU A 40 -0.34 9.23 -3.03
C LEU A 40 -0.54 9.21 -1.51
N CYS A 41 -1.19 8.16 -1.01
CA CYS A 41 -1.27 7.91 0.43
C CYS A 41 0.11 7.61 1.01
N GLU A 42 0.51 8.32 2.07
CA GLU A 42 1.81 8.16 2.72
C GLU A 42 2.05 6.77 3.33
N GLY A 43 0.98 6.03 3.61
CA GLY A 43 1.03 4.68 4.17
C GLY A 43 0.97 3.56 3.13
N CYS A 44 -0.11 3.55 2.35
CA CYS A 44 -0.38 2.46 1.41
C CYS A 44 -0.02 2.78 -0.06
N PHE A 45 0.39 4.02 -0.36
CA PHE A 45 0.83 4.46 -1.69
C PHE A 45 -0.20 4.30 -2.81
N ARG A 46 -1.48 4.11 -2.43
CA ARG A 46 -2.60 4.23 -3.35
C ARG A 46 -2.92 5.70 -3.60
N ASP A 47 -3.38 6.01 -4.80
CA ASP A 47 -3.97 7.31 -5.12
C ASP A 47 -5.45 7.38 -4.67
N ARG A 48 -6.07 8.55 -4.88
CA ARG A 48 -7.49 8.77 -4.51
C ARG A 48 -8.47 7.88 -5.30
N ALA A 49 -8.21 7.62 -6.57
CA ALA A 49 -9.08 6.82 -7.41
C ALA A 49 -9.04 5.34 -6.98
N GLU A 50 -7.85 4.81 -6.72
CA GLU A 50 -7.62 3.46 -6.19
C GLU A 50 -8.22 3.27 -4.80
N ILE A 51 -8.16 4.30 -3.93
CA ILE A 51 -8.83 4.28 -2.63
C ILE A 51 -10.36 4.18 -2.81
N LYS A 52 -10.94 4.98 -3.71
CA LYS A 52 -12.39 5.00 -3.97
C LYS A 52 -12.86 3.68 -4.59
N ALA A 53 -12.09 3.13 -5.53
CA ALA A 53 -12.45 1.92 -6.27
C ALA A 53 -12.23 0.63 -5.47
N TRP A 54 -11.48 0.65 -4.37
CA TRP A 54 -11.01 -0.56 -3.68
C TRP A 54 -12.12 -1.56 -3.32
N LYS A 55 -13.25 -1.08 -2.78
CA LYS A 55 -14.35 -1.95 -2.33
C LYS A 55 -15.05 -2.67 -3.48
N THR A 56 -14.97 -2.12 -4.69
CA THR A 56 -15.62 -2.66 -5.90
C THR A 56 -14.63 -3.31 -6.87
N MET A 57 -13.33 -3.21 -6.59
CA MET A 57 -12.28 -3.88 -7.36
C MET A 57 -12.35 -5.39 -7.11
N ASP A 58 -12.20 -6.18 -8.17
CA ASP A 58 -12.10 -7.62 -8.06
C ASP A 58 -10.72 -8.04 -7.52
N ASP A 59 -10.61 -9.29 -7.10
CA ASP A 59 -9.37 -9.79 -6.49
C ASP A 59 -8.21 -9.79 -7.48
N ALA A 60 -8.46 -10.00 -8.77
CA ALA A 60 -7.45 -9.88 -9.82
C ALA A 60 -6.89 -8.45 -9.91
N GLY A 61 -7.75 -7.44 -9.93
CA GLY A 61 -7.34 -6.02 -9.95
C GLY A 61 -6.59 -5.63 -8.68
N LYS A 62 -7.03 -6.10 -7.50
CA LYS A 62 -6.32 -5.84 -6.23
C LYS A 62 -4.91 -6.42 -6.24
N LEU A 63 -4.76 -7.66 -6.70
CA LEU A 63 -3.46 -8.34 -6.78
C LEU A 63 -2.52 -7.67 -7.79
N ALA A 64 -3.06 -7.18 -8.91
CA ALA A 64 -2.31 -6.44 -9.92
C ALA A 64 -1.85 -5.06 -9.42
N LEU A 65 -2.57 -4.46 -8.47
CA LEU A 65 -2.21 -3.17 -7.89
C LEU A 65 -0.99 -3.24 -6.96
N PHE A 66 -0.82 -4.34 -6.21
CA PHE A 66 0.21 -4.44 -5.16
C PHE A 66 1.66 -4.16 -5.61
N PRO A 67 2.16 -4.67 -6.76
CA PRO A 67 3.51 -4.34 -7.24
C PRO A 67 3.70 -2.83 -7.47
N ALA A 68 2.69 -2.14 -7.99
CA ALA A 68 2.75 -0.69 -8.21
C ALA A 68 2.89 0.09 -6.88
N LEU A 69 2.23 -0.37 -5.81
CA LEU A 69 2.36 0.25 -4.47
C LEU A 69 3.78 0.11 -3.90
N ILE A 70 4.41 -1.06 -4.09
CA ILE A 70 5.80 -1.30 -3.69
C ILE A 70 6.75 -0.41 -4.49
N GLU A 71 6.57 -0.31 -5.81
CA GLU A 71 7.39 0.53 -6.67
C GLU A 71 7.29 2.01 -6.27
N ARG A 72 6.06 2.51 -6.05
CA ARG A 72 5.81 3.88 -5.58
C ARG A 72 6.49 4.15 -4.22
N LYS A 73 6.42 3.19 -3.29
CA LYS A 73 7.15 3.27 -2.01
C LYS A 73 8.67 3.34 -2.22
N GLY A 74 9.22 2.55 -3.13
CA GLY A 74 10.63 2.56 -3.47
C GLY A 74 11.10 3.93 -3.97
N LYS A 75 10.32 4.55 -4.87
CA LYS A 75 10.60 5.89 -5.42
C LYS A 75 10.62 6.98 -4.35
N ARG A 76 9.77 6.89 -3.30
CA ARG A 76 9.76 7.85 -2.18
C ARG A 76 11.01 7.80 -1.30
N ARG A 77 11.71 6.66 -1.21
CA ARG A 77 12.94 6.55 -0.39
C ARG A 77 14.18 7.16 -1.06
N LEU A 78 14.07 7.49 -2.35
CA LEU A 78 15.15 8.02 -3.17
C LEU A 78 15.07 9.54 -3.37
N GLY A 79 14.07 10.19 -2.77
CA GLY A 79 13.94 11.66 -2.68
C GLY A 79 14.00 12.10 -1.22
#